data_AF-A0A9Q0N8F4-F1
#
_entry.id   AF-A0A9Q0N8F4-F1
#
_cell.length_a   1.000
_cell.length_b   1.000
_cell.length_c   1.000
_cell.angle_alpha   90.00
_cell.angle_beta   90.00
_cell.angle_gamma   90.00
#
_symmetry.space_group_name_H-M   'P 1'
#
loop_
_entity.id
_entity.type
_entity.pdbx_description
1 polymer ?
#
loop_
_entity_poly.entity_id
_entity_poly.type
_entity_poly.pdbx_seq_one_letter_code
_entity_poly.pdbx_strand_id
1 'polypeptide(L)'
;MSKEQICRRICNIRFVEALMYSAALQLLLLTTIVWLVPLLAVVLLYGICIGHEYLRKPHYYPTRALWIYYTAVRTCTVFAIHVFFGIVTSWMHSNYANAAETEINEPSCEQSRYCANETSLMSILCGVYVSSYYFYVKGPTVTDFFIIHQNIYIRARSSLVTILRSSAFQSVGPLFTYLLFYVALGSSIKFYISAAINIDFQDASVFNVRQVFDLWIMSTHILCNMSSISALFKICIEKSTTFPVMESQIESDSVPITLNDALASEISVVQKLASCDLFTLASSSDATRRLHIFALSIPGGHPYSWISLSTTCLQLMDAYCDQLVKSIEQIVYINKTNASNRLFRSTVPIGVSVADKVRFRQYNQNYGIRNMSLNGSYSTETIAGEQINDVTSKIKLHYFAAKTYILNLPGIYYFFGETFSSKIDFHLRDTETISWICQGLSFLAAKSLTEDKYGVVHNSLIPTNCNNSVISLDILIL
;
A
#
# COMPACT_ATOMS: atom_id res chain seq x y z
N MET A 1 18.71 5.38 -25.58
CA MET A 1 17.76 4.81 -24.60
C MET A 1 17.08 5.97 -23.88
N SER A 2 15.74 5.99 -23.73
CA SER A 2 15.04 7.07 -23.01
C SER A 2 15.43 7.10 -21.52
N LYS A 3 15.43 8.27 -20.87
CA LYS A 3 15.71 8.41 -19.42
C LYS A 3 14.78 7.52 -18.57
N GLU A 4 13.54 7.35 -19.02
CA GLU A 4 12.58 6.45 -18.39
C GLU A 4 12.99 4.97 -18.50
N GLN A 5 13.54 4.56 -19.64
CA GLN A 5 14.06 3.19 -19.83
C GLN A 5 15.26 2.92 -18.91
N ILE A 6 16.10 3.92 -18.63
CA ILE A 6 17.21 3.82 -17.67
C ILE A 6 16.65 3.62 -16.25
N CYS A 7 15.64 4.39 -15.85
CA CYS A 7 14.95 4.24 -14.56
C CYS A 7 14.37 2.81 -14.39
N ARG A 8 13.71 2.30 -15.45
CA ARG A 8 13.18 0.92 -15.46
C ARG A 8 14.30 -0.12 -15.36
N ARG A 9 15.44 0.11 -16.02
CA ARG A 9 16.61 -0.78 -15.92
C ARG A 9 17.15 -0.88 -14.50
N ILE A 10 17.23 0.25 -13.76
CA ILE A 10 17.66 0.27 -12.35
C ILE A 10 16.72 -0.60 -11.50
N CYS A 11 15.41 -0.46 -11.68
CA CYS A 11 14.42 -1.26 -10.97
C CYS A 11 14.55 -2.76 -11.32
N ASN A 12 14.72 -3.09 -12.60
CA ASN A 12 14.87 -4.47 -13.07
C ASN A 12 16.13 -5.14 -12.51
N ILE A 13 17.26 -4.44 -12.46
CA ILE A 13 18.50 -4.99 -11.89
C ILE A 13 18.29 -5.36 -10.42
N ARG A 14 17.70 -4.46 -9.63
CA ARG A 14 17.41 -4.68 -8.20
C ARG A 14 16.43 -5.82 -7.97
N PHE A 15 15.43 -5.92 -8.83
CA PHE A 15 14.46 -7.00 -8.83
C PHE A 15 15.13 -8.36 -9.10
N VAL A 16 16.03 -8.42 -10.09
CA VAL A 16 16.80 -9.64 -10.39
C VAL A 16 17.76 -9.98 -9.24
N GLU A 17 18.45 -9.00 -8.65
CA GLU A 17 19.28 -9.21 -7.45
C GLU A 17 18.45 -9.82 -6.30
N ALA A 18 17.26 -9.28 -6.02
CA ALA A 18 16.36 -9.81 -5.00
C ALA A 18 15.93 -11.26 -5.27
N LEU A 19 15.58 -11.57 -6.53
CA LEU A 19 15.24 -12.94 -6.94
C LEU A 19 16.41 -13.89 -6.73
N MET A 20 17.61 -13.51 -7.18
CA MET A 20 18.82 -14.33 -7.03
C MET A 20 19.16 -14.59 -5.56
N TYR A 21 19.09 -13.57 -4.70
CA TYR A 21 19.33 -13.75 -3.26
C TYR A 21 18.25 -14.61 -2.60
N SER A 22 16.99 -14.47 -3.01
CA SER A 22 15.90 -15.29 -2.49
C SER A 22 16.07 -16.77 -2.88
N ALA A 23 16.43 -17.05 -4.14
CA ALA A 23 16.75 -18.39 -4.63
C ALA A 23 17.96 -19.00 -3.90
N ALA A 24 19.03 -18.23 -3.74
CA ALA A 24 20.24 -18.67 -3.02
C ALA A 24 19.96 -18.99 -1.55
N LEU A 25 19.10 -18.20 -0.89
CA LEU A 25 18.69 -18.47 0.49
C LEU A 25 17.93 -19.79 0.62
N GLN A 26 17.05 -20.11 -0.34
CA GLN A 26 16.30 -21.38 -0.34
C GLN A 26 17.22 -22.59 -0.53
N LEU A 27 18.23 -22.46 -1.39
CA LEU A 27 19.26 -23.48 -1.58
C LEU A 27 20.06 -23.76 -0.30
N LEU A 28 20.21 -22.75 0.58
CA LEU A 28 20.93 -22.88 1.84
C LEU A 28 20.05 -23.41 2.99
N LEU A 29 18.74 -23.17 2.93
CA LEU A 29 17.77 -23.60 3.95
C LEU A 29 17.31 -25.06 3.78
N LEU A 30 17.44 -25.67 2.59
CA LEU A 30 17.09 -27.08 2.37
C LEU A 30 18.30 -27.96 2.03
N THR A 31 18.31 -29.14 2.65
CA THR A 31 19.37 -30.14 2.57
C THR A 31 19.20 -31.18 1.46
N THR A 32 18.04 -31.25 0.77
CA THR A 32 17.76 -32.32 -0.22
C THR A 32 17.59 -31.80 -1.65
N ILE A 33 18.57 -32.12 -2.48
CA ILE A 33 18.73 -31.65 -3.88
C ILE A 33 17.58 -32.07 -4.82
N VAL A 34 16.91 -33.20 -4.54
CA VAL A 34 15.87 -33.75 -5.44
C VAL A 34 14.54 -33.00 -5.35
N TRP A 35 14.24 -32.44 -4.18
CA TRP A 35 12.99 -31.69 -3.95
C TRP A 35 13.17 -30.18 -4.20
N LEU A 36 14.34 -29.56 -3.96
CA LEU A 36 14.99 -28.78 -5.03
C LEU A 36 14.15 -27.84 -5.93
N VAL A 37 13.93 -28.36 -7.15
CA VAL A 37 13.49 -27.69 -8.37
C VAL A 37 12.07 -27.10 -8.26
N PRO A 38 11.02 -27.85 -7.86
CA PRO A 38 9.67 -27.29 -7.73
C PRO A 38 9.62 -26.14 -6.70
N LEU A 39 10.34 -26.23 -5.58
CA LEU A 39 10.39 -25.14 -4.60
C LEU A 39 11.07 -23.90 -5.19
N LEU A 40 12.19 -24.08 -5.89
CA LEU A 40 12.91 -22.98 -6.53
C LEU A 40 12.03 -22.27 -7.57
N ALA A 41 11.31 -23.02 -8.41
CA ALA A 41 10.39 -22.47 -9.40
C ALA A 41 9.26 -21.65 -8.72
N VAL A 42 8.70 -22.18 -7.65
CA VAL A 42 7.64 -21.50 -6.89
C VAL A 42 8.16 -20.24 -6.19
N VAL A 43 9.36 -20.26 -5.64
CA VAL A 43 10.00 -19.09 -5.01
C VAL A 43 10.27 -18.00 -6.04
N LEU A 44 10.75 -18.36 -7.24
CA LEU A 44 10.97 -17.40 -8.33
C LEU A 44 9.64 -16.80 -8.80
N LEU A 45 8.61 -17.61 -9.03
CA LEU A 45 7.28 -17.13 -9.42
C LEU A 45 6.67 -16.21 -8.36
N TYR A 46 6.72 -16.64 -7.09
CA TYR A 46 6.24 -15.85 -5.96
C TYR A 46 7.00 -14.52 -5.83
N GLY A 47 8.32 -14.56 -5.95
CA GLY A 47 9.17 -13.37 -5.95
C GLY A 47 8.84 -12.43 -7.10
N ILE A 48 8.58 -12.94 -8.31
CA ILE A 48 8.23 -12.11 -9.46
C ILE A 48 6.92 -11.36 -9.20
N CYS A 49 5.91 -12.08 -8.72
CA CYS A 49 4.60 -11.48 -8.44
C CYS A 49 4.68 -10.44 -7.32
N ILE A 50 5.42 -10.71 -6.25
CA ILE A 50 5.61 -9.74 -5.17
C ILE A 50 6.43 -8.54 -5.63
N GLY A 51 7.52 -8.72 -6.36
CA GLY A 51 8.31 -7.58 -6.80
C GLY A 51 7.52 -6.63 -7.70
N HIS A 52 6.57 -7.14 -8.49
CA HIS A 52 5.65 -6.30 -9.24
C HIS A 52 4.72 -5.46 -8.34
N GLU A 53 4.33 -5.99 -7.17
CA GLU A 53 3.58 -5.24 -6.16
C GLU A 53 4.41 -4.11 -5.55
N TYR A 54 5.69 -4.37 -5.24
CA TYR A 54 6.59 -3.37 -4.67
C TYR A 54 6.94 -2.22 -5.63
N LEU A 55 6.99 -2.50 -6.95
CA LEU A 55 7.29 -1.50 -7.98
C LEU A 55 6.06 -0.67 -8.38
N ARG A 56 4.86 -1.05 -7.94
CA ARG A 56 3.63 -0.38 -8.34
C ARG A 56 3.46 0.95 -7.59
N LYS A 57 3.15 2.01 -8.34
CA LYS A 57 2.75 3.30 -7.76
C LYS A 57 1.45 3.14 -6.96
N PRO A 58 1.40 3.57 -5.67
CA PRO A 58 0.17 3.53 -4.90
C PRO A 58 -0.86 4.49 -5.51
N HIS A 59 -2.12 4.04 -5.58
CA HIS A 59 -3.24 4.85 -6.09
C HIS A 59 -4.26 5.09 -4.99
N TYR A 60 -4.76 6.32 -4.92
CA TYR A 60 -5.82 6.67 -3.99
C TYR A 60 -7.18 6.20 -4.51
N TYR A 61 -7.94 5.51 -3.67
CA TYR A 61 -9.31 5.11 -3.97
C TYR A 61 -10.25 5.77 -2.97
N PRO A 62 -11.21 6.60 -3.42
CA PRO A 62 -12.10 7.34 -2.52
C PRO A 62 -13.06 6.43 -1.73
N THR A 63 -13.48 5.30 -2.28
CA THR A 63 -14.44 4.40 -1.62
C THR A 63 -13.90 2.98 -1.54
N ARG A 64 -14.34 2.22 -0.52
CA ARG A 64 -13.93 0.81 -0.35
C ARG A 64 -14.44 -0.04 -1.50
N ALA A 65 -15.64 0.23 -2.02
CA ALA A 65 -16.18 -0.48 -3.19
C ALA A 65 -15.29 -0.28 -4.43
N LEU A 66 -14.81 0.95 -4.65
CA LEU A 66 -13.91 1.24 -5.76
C LEU A 66 -12.53 0.59 -5.56
N TRP A 67 -12.02 0.63 -4.32
CA TRP A 67 -10.79 -0.08 -3.95
C TRP A 67 -10.93 -1.59 -4.23
N ILE A 68 -12.02 -2.23 -3.79
CA ILE A 68 -12.30 -3.65 -4.08
C ILE A 68 -12.38 -3.84 -5.59
N TYR A 69 -13.15 -3.04 -6.32
CA TYR A 69 -13.33 -3.21 -7.76
C TYR A 69 -12.01 -3.20 -8.53
N TYR A 70 -11.15 -2.22 -8.30
CA TYR A 70 -9.87 -2.12 -9.01
C TYR A 70 -8.78 -3.04 -8.48
N THR A 71 -8.90 -3.49 -7.23
CA THR A 71 -7.85 -4.29 -6.58
C THR A 71 -8.23 -5.77 -6.49
N ALA A 72 -9.50 -6.15 -6.67
CA ALA A 72 -10.00 -7.50 -6.43
C ALA A 72 -9.25 -8.56 -7.24
N VAL A 73 -9.13 -8.37 -8.56
CA VAL A 73 -8.42 -9.31 -9.43
C VAL A 73 -7.00 -9.52 -8.93
N ARG A 74 -6.29 -8.44 -8.61
CA ARG A 74 -4.92 -8.48 -8.09
C ARG A 74 -4.82 -9.14 -6.72
N THR A 75 -5.68 -8.75 -5.79
CA THR A 75 -5.73 -9.33 -4.44
C THR A 75 -5.98 -10.83 -4.52
N CYS A 76 -6.88 -11.26 -5.42
CA CYS A 76 -7.16 -12.67 -5.66
C CYS A 76 -5.97 -13.39 -6.31
N THR A 77 -5.28 -12.78 -7.27
CA THR A 77 -4.09 -13.39 -7.89
C THR A 77 -2.98 -13.54 -6.86
N VAL A 78 -2.70 -12.50 -6.06
CA VAL A 78 -1.68 -12.56 -5.00
C VAL A 78 -2.06 -13.61 -3.96
N PHE A 79 -3.33 -13.66 -3.53
CA PHE A 79 -3.82 -14.69 -2.62
C PHE A 79 -3.65 -16.11 -3.19
N ALA A 80 -4.02 -16.33 -4.46
CA ALA A 80 -3.87 -17.61 -5.13
C ALA A 80 -2.41 -18.07 -5.17
N ILE A 81 -1.45 -17.15 -5.38
CA ILE A 81 -0.03 -17.48 -5.37
C ILE A 81 0.45 -17.84 -3.97
N HIS A 82 -0.02 -17.16 -2.91
CA HIS A 82 0.30 -17.53 -1.52
C HIS A 82 -0.21 -18.95 -1.20
N VAL A 83 -1.44 -19.25 -1.59
CA VAL A 83 -2.04 -20.57 -1.43
C VAL A 83 -1.24 -21.63 -2.21
N PHE A 84 -0.90 -21.36 -3.46
CA PHE A 84 -0.09 -22.25 -4.29
C PHE A 84 1.28 -22.54 -3.67
N PHE A 85 1.96 -21.51 -3.14
CA PHE A 85 3.22 -21.68 -2.42
C PHE A 85 3.08 -22.58 -1.19
N GLY A 86 1.99 -22.41 -0.43
CA GLY A 86 1.67 -23.25 0.72
C GLY A 86 1.44 -24.71 0.34
N ILE A 87 0.69 -24.95 -0.74
CA ILE A 87 0.41 -26.30 -1.27
C ILE A 87 1.71 -26.98 -1.69
N VAL A 88 2.55 -26.32 -2.51
CA VAL A 88 3.78 -26.94 -3.02
C VAL A 88 4.76 -27.21 -1.88
N THR A 89 4.94 -26.26 -0.96
CA THR A 89 5.84 -26.47 0.19
C THR A 89 5.38 -27.63 1.07
N SER A 90 4.07 -27.74 1.30
CA SER A 90 3.51 -28.82 2.13
C SER A 90 3.55 -30.16 1.44
N TRP A 91 3.27 -30.21 0.13
CA TRP A 91 3.40 -31.42 -0.68
C TRP A 91 4.82 -31.97 -0.65
N MET A 92 5.82 -31.10 -0.70
CA MET A 92 7.23 -31.50 -0.59
C MET A 92 7.57 -32.07 0.80
N HIS A 93 7.10 -31.42 1.87
CA HIS A 93 7.27 -31.93 3.23
C HIS A 93 6.57 -33.28 3.44
N SER A 94 5.35 -33.45 2.91
CA SER A 94 4.62 -34.71 2.98
C SER A 94 5.32 -35.83 2.20
N ASN A 95 5.84 -35.58 1.01
CA ASN A 95 6.57 -36.59 0.25
C ASN A 95 7.87 -37.01 0.95
N TYR A 96 8.57 -36.06 1.59
CA TYR A 96 9.75 -36.36 2.38
C TYR A 96 9.41 -37.23 3.60
N ALA A 97 8.36 -36.88 4.34
CA ALA A 97 7.89 -37.65 5.49
C ALA A 97 7.42 -39.05 5.07
N ASN A 98 6.64 -39.15 3.99
CA ASN A 98 6.13 -40.42 3.48
C ASN A 98 7.25 -41.31 2.93
N ALA A 99 8.27 -40.76 2.28
CA ALA A 99 9.40 -41.56 1.79
C ALA A 99 10.12 -42.31 2.93
N ALA A 100 10.18 -41.70 4.12
CA ALA A 100 10.72 -42.34 5.32
C ALA A 100 9.77 -43.39 5.93
N GLU A 101 8.47 -43.32 5.65
CA GLU A 101 7.45 -44.26 6.17
C GLU A 101 7.14 -45.41 5.19
N THR A 102 7.29 -45.21 3.87
CA THR A 102 7.07 -46.22 2.82
C THR A 102 8.12 -47.34 2.81
N GLU A 103 9.27 -47.16 3.47
CA GLU A 103 10.21 -48.27 3.72
C GLU A 103 9.69 -49.24 4.80
N ILE A 104 8.62 -48.90 5.52
CA ILE A 104 8.16 -49.64 6.71
C ILE A 104 6.78 -50.29 6.50
N ASN A 105 5.87 -49.71 5.68
CA ASN A 105 4.50 -50.22 5.53
C ASN A 105 4.01 -50.18 4.07
N GLU A 106 3.77 -51.36 3.48
CA GLU A 106 3.03 -51.50 2.22
C GLU A 106 1.53 -51.26 2.47
N PRO A 107 0.84 -50.42 1.68
CA PRO A 107 -0.58 -50.14 1.89
C PRO A 107 -1.45 -51.32 1.43
N SER A 108 -2.15 -51.96 2.36
CA SER A 108 -3.18 -52.94 2.08
C SER A 108 -4.48 -52.23 1.68
N CYS A 109 -4.72 -52.03 0.38
CA CYS A 109 -5.99 -51.54 -0.13
C CYS A 109 -6.67 -52.56 -1.05
N GLU A 110 -7.99 -52.71 -0.90
CA GLU A 110 -8.80 -53.56 -1.78
C GLU A 110 -8.76 -53.05 -3.23
N GLN A 111 -8.81 -53.99 -4.17
CA GLN A 111 -8.35 -53.89 -5.57
C GLN A 111 -9.09 -52.88 -6.49
N SER A 112 -9.92 -51.95 -5.99
CA SER A 112 -10.74 -51.06 -6.84
C SER A 112 -10.69 -49.56 -6.52
N ARG A 113 -10.00 -49.11 -5.47
CA ARG A 113 -9.87 -47.67 -5.15
C ARG A 113 -8.43 -47.26 -4.87
N TYR A 114 -8.05 -46.06 -5.33
CA TYR A 114 -6.80 -45.42 -4.95
C TYR A 114 -6.87 -44.97 -3.48
N CYS A 115 -5.83 -45.26 -2.70
CA CYS A 115 -5.75 -44.88 -1.30
C CYS A 115 -4.76 -43.74 -1.07
N ALA A 116 -5.14 -42.79 -0.23
CA ALA A 116 -4.27 -41.66 0.16
C ALA A 116 -4.06 -41.63 1.68
N ASN A 117 -2.86 -41.19 2.09
CA ASN A 117 -2.53 -41.01 3.49
C ASN A 117 -3.20 -39.74 4.06
N GLU A 118 -3.95 -39.89 5.15
CA GLU A 118 -4.58 -38.78 5.86
C GLU A 118 -3.57 -37.72 6.31
N THR A 119 -2.36 -38.15 6.74
CA THR A 119 -1.31 -37.22 7.21
C THR A 119 -0.87 -36.24 6.13
N SER A 120 -0.88 -36.69 4.87
CA SER A 120 -0.53 -35.87 3.71
C SER A 120 -1.63 -34.86 3.41
N LEU A 121 -2.90 -35.26 3.51
CA LEU A 121 -4.04 -34.34 3.39
C LEU A 121 -3.99 -33.26 4.48
N MET A 122 -3.75 -33.67 5.74
CA MET A 122 -3.61 -32.76 6.87
C MET A 122 -2.45 -31.77 6.66
N SER A 123 -1.33 -32.20 6.10
CA SER A 123 -0.19 -31.33 5.80
C SER A 123 -0.53 -30.30 4.72
N ILE A 124 -1.15 -30.72 3.62
CA ILE A 124 -1.54 -29.82 2.51
C ILE A 124 -2.54 -28.75 3.00
N LEU A 125 -3.56 -29.16 3.77
CA LEU A 125 -4.54 -28.22 4.32
C LEU A 125 -3.90 -27.23 5.31
N CYS A 126 -2.96 -27.69 6.13
CA CYS A 126 -2.18 -26.82 7.01
C CYS A 126 -1.38 -25.79 6.20
N GLY A 127 -0.75 -26.19 5.10
CA GLY A 127 -0.05 -25.30 4.19
C GLY A 127 -0.92 -24.18 3.62
N VAL A 128 -2.10 -24.56 3.11
CA VAL A 128 -3.10 -23.62 2.60
C VAL A 128 -3.51 -22.64 3.70
N TYR A 129 -3.79 -23.16 4.90
CA TYR A 129 -4.23 -22.34 6.04
C TYR A 129 -3.16 -21.34 6.48
N VAL A 130 -1.91 -21.79 6.68
CA VAL A 130 -0.79 -20.95 7.13
C VAL A 130 -0.47 -19.86 6.10
N SER A 131 -0.44 -20.20 4.81
CA SER A 131 -0.24 -19.21 3.75
C SER A 131 -1.38 -18.19 3.67
N SER A 132 -2.62 -18.63 3.84
CA SER A 132 -3.79 -17.75 3.87
C SER A 132 -3.77 -16.82 5.08
N TYR A 133 -3.37 -17.34 6.24
CA TYR A 133 -3.20 -16.57 7.46
C TYR A 133 -2.11 -15.50 7.29
N TYR A 134 -0.97 -15.85 6.69
CA TYR A 134 0.10 -14.90 6.40
C TYR A 134 -0.40 -13.74 5.52
N PHE A 135 -1.14 -14.05 4.45
CA PHE A 135 -1.73 -13.05 3.57
C PHE A 135 -2.68 -12.11 4.31
N TYR A 136 -3.54 -12.64 5.17
CA TYR A 136 -4.49 -11.84 5.94
C TYR A 136 -3.80 -10.92 6.96
N VAL A 137 -2.79 -11.43 7.68
CA VAL A 137 -2.10 -10.68 8.74
C VAL A 137 -1.15 -9.63 8.18
N LYS A 138 -0.37 -9.96 7.14
CA LYS A 138 0.61 -9.02 6.56
C LYS A 138 -0.02 -8.05 5.56
N GLY A 139 -1.13 -8.42 4.93
CA GLY A 139 -1.84 -7.58 3.98
C GLY A 139 -1.00 -7.14 2.77
N PRO A 140 -1.54 -6.29 1.88
CA PRO A 140 -0.77 -5.67 0.83
C PRO A 140 0.28 -4.74 1.45
N THR A 141 1.56 -5.05 1.22
CA THR A 141 2.70 -4.34 1.80
C THR A 141 2.77 -2.91 1.31
N VAL A 142 2.46 -1.94 2.18
CA VAL A 142 2.86 -0.55 1.96
C VAL A 142 4.34 -0.45 2.30
N THR A 143 5.13 0.04 1.35
CA THR A 143 6.57 0.16 1.49
C THR A 143 6.93 1.47 2.16
N ASP A 144 7.09 1.43 3.48
CA ASP A 144 7.79 2.48 4.21
C ASP A 144 9.29 2.28 3.96
N PHE A 145 9.95 3.28 3.37
CA PHE A 145 11.40 3.25 3.23
C PHE A 145 12.03 3.57 4.60
N PHE A 146 13.27 3.14 4.81
CA PHE A 146 14.00 3.46 6.05
C PHE A 146 15.40 3.98 5.71
N ILE A 147 15.76 5.12 6.31
CA ILE A 147 17.04 5.85 6.13
C ILE A 147 18.20 5.17 6.89
N ILE A 148 18.27 3.84 6.87
CA ILE A 148 19.42 3.16 7.47
C ILE A 148 20.47 3.03 6.36
N HIS A 149 21.66 3.60 6.53
CA HIS A 149 22.79 3.33 5.62
C HIS A 149 23.61 2.20 6.20
N GLN A 150 23.22 0.96 5.91
CA GLN A 150 23.93 -0.24 6.34
C GLN A 150 24.26 -1.10 5.13
N ASN A 151 25.39 -1.80 5.21
CA ASN A 151 25.76 -2.79 4.20
C ASN A 151 24.63 -3.82 4.05
N ILE A 152 24.28 -4.12 2.79
CA ILE A 152 23.22 -5.05 2.42
C ILE A 152 23.35 -6.39 3.14
N TYR A 153 24.58 -6.90 3.30
CA TYR A 153 24.84 -8.19 3.95
C TYR A 153 24.53 -8.14 5.45
N ILE A 154 24.85 -7.03 6.12
CA ILE A 154 24.59 -6.87 7.55
C ILE A 154 23.08 -6.76 7.80
N ARG A 155 22.39 -5.96 6.98
CA ARG A 155 20.93 -5.83 7.05
C ARG A 155 20.24 -7.15 6.76
N ALA A 156 20.64 -7.85 5.68
CA ALA A 156 20.09 -9.14 5.31
C ALA A 156 20.31 -10.16 6.43
N ARG A 157 21.53 -10.28 6.97
CA ARG A 157 21.82 -11.20 8.08
C ARG A 157 20.98 -10.91 9.32
N SER A 158 20.95 -9.66 9.76
CA SER A 158 20.18 -9.26 10.94
C SER A 158 18.68 -9.52 10.76
N SER A 159 18.15 -9.17 9.58
CA SER A 159 16.75 -9.41 9.22
C SER A 159 16.43 -10.91 9.17
N LEU A 160 17.28 -11.73 8.56
CA LEU A 160 17.05 -13.18 8.44
C LEU A 160 17.08 -13.89 9.79
N VAL A 161 18.02 -13.53 10.68
CA VAL A 161 18.06 -14.10 12.05
C VAL A 161 16.79 -13.74 12.82
N THR A 162 16.34 -12.49 12.68
CA THR A 162 15.11 -12.01 13.33
C THR A 162 13.88 -12.71 12.75
N ILE A 163 13.83 -12.89 11.42
CA ILE A 163 12.73 -13.58 10.72
C ILE A 163 12.68 -15.04 11.12
N LEU A 164 13.81 -15.74 11.18
CA LEU A 164 13.86 -17.15 11.57
C LEU A 164 13.31 -17.36 12.98
N ARG A 165 13.80 -16.56 13.95
CA ARG A 165 13.33 -16.62 15.34
C ARG A 165 11.84 -16.26 15.43
N SER A 166 11.43 -15.15 14.83
CA SER A 166 10.05 -14.70 14.91
C SER A 166 9.07 -15.65 14.22
N SER A 167 9.44 -16.24 13.08
CA SER A 167 8.60 -17.19 12.34
C SER A 167 8.30 -18.45 13.15
N ALA A 168 9.27 -18.95 13.92
CA ALA A 168 9.09 -20.12 14.79
C ALA A 168 8.07 -19.87 15.92
N PHE A 169 8.05 -18.66 16.48
CA PHE A 169 7.04 -18.28 17.48
C PHE A 169 5.70 -17.92 16.85
N GLN A 170 5.72 -17.21 15.72
CA GLN A 170 4.51 -16.77 15.02
C GLN A 170 3.75 -17.93 14.37
N SER A 171 4.40 -19.07 14.09
CA SER A 171 3.75 -20.26 13.53
C SER A 171 2.87 -21.02 14.54
N VAL A 172 3.09 -20.83 15.85
CA VAL A 172 2.34 -21.54 16.89
C VAL A 172 0.85 -21.16 16.87
N GLY A 173 0.54 -19.87 16.71
CA GLY A 173 -0.83 -19.36 16.62
C GLY A 173 -1.65 -19.96 15.47
N PRO A 174 -1.23 -19.81 14.20
CA PRO A 174 -1.94 -20.38 13.06
C PRO A 174 -2.01 -21.91 13.14
N LEU A 175 -0.95 -22.59 13.59
CA LEU A 175 -0.98 -24.04 13.80
C LEU A 175 -2.07 -24.44 14.79
N PHE A 176 -2.13 -23.79 15.96
CA PHE A 176 -3.15 -24.11 16.96
C PHE A 176 -4.57 -23.89 16.42
N THR A 177 -4.81 -22.77 15.74
CA THR A 177 -6.13 -22.50 15.13
C THR A 177 -6.47 -23.49 14.02
N TYR A 178 -5.47 -23.93 13.25
CA TYR A 178 -5.65 -24.95 12.22
C TYR A 178 -6.01 -26.30 12.84
N LEU A 179 -5.31 -26.73 13.90
CA LEU A 179 -5.61 -27.99 14.58
C LEU A 179 -7.04 -28.00 15.13
N LEU A 180 -7.48 -26.91 15.73
CA LEU A 180 -8.87 -26.76 16.21
C LEU A 180 -9.88 -26.85 15.06
N PHE A 181 -9.59 -26.19 13.94
CA PHE A 181 -10.41 -26.25 12.73
C PHE A 181 -10.47 -27.68 12.15
N TYR A 182 -9.34 -28.39 12.10
CA TYR A 182 -9.26 -29.74 11.56
C TYR A 182 -9.99 -30.75 12.46
N VAL A 183 -9.90 -30.61 13.79
CA VAL A 183 -10.69 -31.42 14.74
C VAL A 183 -12.19 -31.22 14.50
N ALA A 184 -12.63 -29.98 14.30
CA ALA A 184 -14.04 -29.65 14.17
C ALA A 184 -14.65 -30.04 12.81
N LEU A 185 -13.90 -29.83 11.71
CA LEU A 185 -14.42 -29.90 10.33
C LEU A 185 -13.67 -30.89 9.43
N GLY A 186 -12.62 -31.54 9.93
CA GLY A 186 -11.75 -32.42 9.14
C GLY A 186 -12.50 -33.61 8.55
N SER A 187 -13.42 -34.23 9.29
CA SER A 187 -14.23 -35.34 8.80
C SER A 187 -15.11 -34.94 7.61
N SER A 188 -15.74 -33.76 7.67
CA SER A 188 -16.52 -33.22 6.56
C SER A 188 -15.64 -32.96 5.34
N ILE A 189 -14.47 -32.33 5.54
CA ILE A 189 -13.52 -32.06 4.45
C ILE A 189 -13.06 -33.36 3.78
N LYS A 190 -12.70 -34.38 4.56
CA LYS A 190 -12.34 -35.72 4.04
C LYS A 190 -13.46 -36.31 3.20
N PHE A 191 -14.70 -36.29 3.69
CA PHE A 191 -15.86 -36.80 2.98
C PHE A 191 -16.04 -36.12 1.61
N TYR A 192 -15.97 -34.79 1.56
CA TYR A 192 -16.10 -34.05 0.30
C TYR A 192 -14.96 -34.34 -0.68
N ILE A 193 -13.71 -34.44 -0.21
CA ILE A 193 -12.57 -34.74 -1.07
C ILE A 193 -12.62 -36.19 -1.57
N SER A 194 -12.97 -37.13 -0.71
CA SER A 194 -13.17 -38.54 -1.06
C SER A 194 -14.26 -38.69 -2.11
N ALA A 195 -15.40 -38.00 -1.94
CA ALA A 195 -16.49 -37.99 -2.92
C ALA A 195 -16.10 -37.33 -4.25
N ALA A 196 -15.28 -36.26 -4.22
CA ALA A 196 -14.89 -35.54 -5.42
C ALA A 196 -13.84 -36.29 -6.27
N ILE A 197 -12.89 -36.97 -5.63
CA ILE A 197 -11.73 -37.60 -6.29
C ILE A 197 -11.86 -39.13 -6.35
N ASN A 198 -12.86 -39.71 -5.68
CA ASN A 198 -13.08 -41.16 -5.56
C ASN A 198 -11.85 -41.89 -4.97
N ILE A 199 -11.31 -41.32 -3.88
CA ILE A 199 -10.14 -41.83 -3.13
C ILE A 199 -10.60 -42.19 -1.71
N ASP A 200 -10.08 -43.29 -1.17
CA ASP A 200 -10.27 -43.64 0.23
C ASP A 200 -9.10 -43.16 1.09
N PHE A 201 -9.38 -42.68 2.29
CA PHE A 201 -8.34 -42.22 3.22
C PHE A 201 -8.15 -43.29 4.29
N GLN A 202 -6.91 -43.76 4.43
CA GLN A 202 -6.58 -44.64 5.53
C GLN A 202 -6.59 -43.83 6.83
N ASP A 203 -7.45 -44.23 7.78
CA ASP A 203 -7.56 -43.57 9.07
C ASP A 203 -6.22 -43.61 9.80
N ALA A 204 -5.59 -42.45 9.95
CA ALA A 204 -4.43 -42.30 10.80
C ALA A 204 -4.91 -41.98 12.23
N SER A 205 -4.27 -42.58 13.23
CA SER A 205 -4.58 -42.28 14.63
C SER A 205 -4.48 -40.78 14.90
N VAL A 206 -5.53 -40.23 15.49
CA VAL A 206 -5.69 -38.83 15.89
C VAL A 206 -4.43 -38.27 16.57
N PHE A 207 -3.82 -37.24 15.93
CA PHE A 207 -2.68 -36.42 16.36
C PHE A 207 -1.54 -37.12 17.12
N ASN A 208 -0.56 -37.65 16.39
CA ASN A 208 0.72 -38.01 17.00
C ASN A 208 1.54 -36.75 17.33
N VAL A 209 2.24 -36.73 18.47
CA VAL A 209 3.13 -35.60 18.86
C VAL A 209 4.16 -35.31 17.76
N ARG A 210 4.68 -36.37 17.12
CA ARG A 210 5.58 -36.26 15.96
C ARG A 210 4.93 -35.51 14.80
N GLN A 211 3.70 -35.83 14.44
CA GLN A 211 2.97 -35.17 13.34
C GLN A 211 2.72 -33.69 13.65
N VAL A 212 2.36 -33.34 14.90
CA VAL A 212 2.17 -31.94 15.30
C VAL A 212 3.49 -31.17 15.21
N PHE A 213 4.60 -31.80 15.59
CA PHE A 213 5.93 -31.21 15.47
C PHE A 213 6.34 -31.01 14.00
N ASP A 214 6.08 -31.99 13.13
CA ASP A 214 6.35 -31.89 11.69
C ASP A 214 5.51 -30.77 11.05
N LEU A 215 4.24 -30.65 11.40
CA LEU A 215 3.38 -29.53 10.98
C LEU A 215 3.90 -28.17 11.47
N TRP A 216 4.45 -28.10 12.68
CA TRP A 216 5.04 -26.88 13.22
C TRP A 216 6.31 -26.47 12.45
N ILE A 217 7.20 -27.42 12.15
CA ILE A 217 8.39 -27.17 11.33
C ILE A 217 7.97 -26.66 9.94
N MET A 218 7.02 -27.36 9.29
CA MET A 218 6.52 -26.96 7.98
C MET A 218 5.90 -25.56 8.00
N SER A 219 5.05 -25.26 9.00
CA SER A 219 4.43 -23.94 9.17
C SER A 219 5.49 -22.85 9.38
N THR A 220 6.51 -23.13 10.19
CA THR A 220 7.65 -22.24 10.43
C THR A 220 8.43 -21.98 9.16
N HIS A 221 8.65 -23.01 8.35
CA HIS A 221 9.35 -22.92 7.07
C HIS A 221 8.58 -22.05 6.06
N ILE A 222 7.26 -22.26 5.93
CA ILE A 222 6.41 -21.43 5.06
C ILE A 222 6.50 -19.95 5.47
N LEU A 223 6.28 -19.64 6.76
CA LEU A 223 6.33 -18.26 7.25
C LEU A 223 7.72 -17.63 7.09
N CYS A 224 8.78 -18.39 7.36
CA CYS A 224 10.16 -17.95 7.21
C CYS A 224 10.46 -17.60 5.75
N ASN A 225 10.04 -18.45 4.80
CA ASN A 225 10.27 -18.20 3.37
C ASN A 225 9.53 -16.97 2.87
N MET A 226 8.22 -16.87 3.14
CA MET A 226 7.42 -15.72 2.70
C MET A 226 7.93 -14.40 3.28
N SER A 227 8.29 -14.40 4.57
CA SER A 227 8.83 -13.23 5.25
C SER A 227 10.23 -12.86 4.74
N SER A 228 11.09 -13.86 4.50
CA SER A 228 12.45 -13.64 4.01
C SER A 228 12.45 -13.08 2.59
N ILE A 229 11.61 -13.61 1.69
CA ILE A 229 11.46 -13.08 0.33
C ILE A 229 11.01 -11.62 0.40
N SER A 230 9.95 -11.32 1.17
CA SER A 230 9.44 -9.95 1.34
C SER A 230 10.52 -9.00 1.89
N ALA A 231 11.31 -9.45 2.87
CA ALA A 231 12.40 -8.67 3.43
C ALA A 231 13.55 -8.44 2.44
N LEU A 232 13.96 -9.46 1.68
CA LEU A 232 15.00 -9.33 0.66
C LEU A 232 14.58 -8.37 -0.47
N PHE A 233 13.34 -8.47 -0.93
CA PHE A 233 12.79 -7.51 -1.91
C PHE A 233 12.83 -6.09 -1.38
N LYS A 234 12.38 -5.88 -0.13
CA LYS A 234 12.45 -4.57 0.52
C LYS A 234 13.89 -4.04 0.58
N ILE A 235 14.83 -4.86 1.04
CA ILE A 235 16.26 -4.50 1.17
C ILE A 235 16.90 -4.15 -0.19
N CYS A 236 16.64 -4.93 -1.23
CA CYS A 236 17.21 -4.70 -2.56
C CYS A 236 16.61 -3.46 -3.25
N ILE A 237 15.33 -3.19 -3.05
CA ILE A 237 14.68 -1.98 -3.58
C ILE A 237 15.16 -0.74 -2.83
N GLU A 238 15.38 -0.82 -1.52
CA GLU A 238 15.85 0.28 -0.66
C GLU A 238 17.36 0.54 -0.73
N LYS A 239 18.15 -0.35 -1.36
CA LYS A 239 19.61 -0.17 -1.47
C LYS A 239 19.92 1.25 -1.97
N SER A 240 20.76 2.00 -1.28
CA SER A 240 21.07 3.38 -1.66
C SER A 240 21.76 3.42 -3.03
N THR A 241 21.31 4.30 -3.93
CA THR A 241 21.99 4.59 -5.20
C THR A 241 22.49 6.01 -5.20
N THR A 242 23.76 6.18 -5.55
CA THR A 242 24.36 7.50 -5.78
C THR A 242 24.13 7.91 -7.22
N PHE A 243 23.46 9.03 -7.43
CA PHE A 243 23.25 9.61 -8.75
C PHE A 243 24.29 10.70 -9.04
N PRO A 244 24.91 10.73 -10.23
CA PRO A 244 25.80 11.81 -10.60
C PRO A 244 25.07 13.16 -10.65
N VAL A 245 25.71 14.23 -10.16
CA VAL A 245 25.14 15.58 -10.14
C VAL A 245 25.17 16.21 -11.54
N MET A 246 26.22 15.93 -12.32
CA MET A 246 26.39 16.38 -13.69
C MET A 246 26.62 15.18 -14.61
N GLU A 247 26.24 15.30 -15.87
CA GLU A 247 26.55 14.30 -16.88
C GLU A 247 28.07 14.18 -17.03
N SER A 248 28.61 12.95 -16.95
CA SER A 248 30.02 12.71 -17.23
C SER A 248 30.28 13.02 -18.70
N GLN A 249 31.24 13.89 -19.01
CA GLN A 249 31.68 14.18 -20.39
C GLN A 249 32.38 12.99 -21.08
N ILE A 250 32.41 11.83 -20.44
CA ILE A 250 33.00 10.62 -20.99
C ILE A 250 31.90 9.90 -21.76
N GLU A 251 32.03 9.87 -23.08
CA GLU A 251 31.27 9.03 -24.01
C GLU A 251 31.38 7.57 -23.58
N SER A 252 30.44 7.14 -22.75
CA SER A 252 30.10 5.74 -22.55
C SER A 252 28.71 5.54 -23.15
N ASP A 253 28.49 4.41 -23.84
CA ASP A 253 27.27 4.08 -24.59
C ASP A 253 25.94 4.13 -23.79
N SER A 254 25.99 4.49 -22.50
CA SER A 254 24.83 4.78 -21.67
C SER A 254 25.07 6.03 -20.82
N VAL A 255 24.47 7.16 -21.23
CA VAL A 255 24.41 8.38 -20.40
C VAL A 255 23.78 8.03 -19.03
N PRO A 256 24.50 8.18 -17.91
CA PRO A 256 23.95 7.87 -16.59
C PRO A 256 22.88 8.90 -16.23
N ILE A 257 21.81 8.45 -15.56
CA ILE A 257 20.74 9.36 -15.13
C ILE A 257 21.26 10.29 -14.02
N THR A 258 21.11 11.60 -14.21
CA THR A 258 21.52 12.59 -13.21
C THR A 258 20.59 12.60 -12.00
N LEU A 259 21.06 13.12 -10.87
CA LEU A 259 20.25 13.28 -9.67
C LEU A 259 18.96 14.08 -9.95
N ASN A 260 19.08 15.15 -10.74
CA ASN A 260 17.94 15.99 -11.11
C ASN A 260 16.92 15.23 -11.97
N ASP A 261 17.38 14.48 -12.96
CA ASP A 261 16.51 13.65 -13.80
C ASP A 261 15.83 12.53 -13.00
N ALA A 262 16.53 11.96 -12.03
CA ALA A 262 15.99 10.92 -11.16
C ALA A 262 14.93 11.47 -10.19
N LEU A 263 15.10 12.70 -9.68
CA LEU A 263 14.09 13.41 -8.88
C LEU A 263 12.83 13.76 -9.71
N ALA A 264 13.02 14.17 -10.96
CA ALA A 264 11.94 14.49 -11.90
C ALA A 264 11.28 13.24 -12.53
N SER A 265 11.71 12.03 -12.15
CA SER A 265 11.20 10.79 -12.71
C SER A 265 9.76 10.49 -12.28
N GLU A 266 8.95 9.97 -13.19
CA GLU A 266 7.58 9.52 -12.88
C GLU A 266 7.55 8.22 -12.05
N ILE A 267 8.67 7.49 -12.01
CA ILE A 267 8.80 6.23 -11.28
C ILE A 267 9.06 6.52 -9.80
N SER A 268 8.05 6.28 -8.96
CA SER A 268 8.08 6.59 -7.52
C SER A 268 9.28 5.99 -6.78
N VAL A 269 9.70 4.77 -7.15
CA VAL A 269 10.87 4.12 -6.55
C VAL A 269 12.16 4.89 -6.85
N VAL A 270 12.34 5.34 -8.09
CA VAL A 270 13.54 6.09 -8.49
C VAL A 270 13.55 7.48 -7.88
N GLN A 271 12.39 8.15 -7.85
CA GLN A 271 12.23 9.43 -7.16
C GLN A 271 12.55 9.32 -5.66
N LYS A 272 12.05 8.29 -4.97
CA LYS A 272 12.38 8.01 -3.56
C LYS A 272 13.88 7.78 -3.36
N LEU A 273 14.50 6.96 -4.21
CA LEU A 273 15.95 6.73 -4.16
C LEU A 273 16.75 8.02 -4.39
N ALA A 274 16.32 8.87 -5.32
CA ALA A 274 16.97 10.15 -5.62
C ALA A 274 16.82 11.15 -4.47
N SER A 275 15.64 11.24 -3.85
CA SER A 275 15.42 12.07 -2.66
C SER A 275 16.25 11.60 -1.45
N CYS A 276 16.40 10.28 -1.26
CA CYS A 276 17.28 9.73 -0.24
C CYS A 276 18.76 10.04 -0.54
N ASP A 277 19.20 9.94 -1.79
CA ASP A 277 20.57 10.32 -2.18
C ASP A 277 20.82 11.82 -1.98
N LEU A 278 19.86 12.69 -2.30
CA LEU A 278 19.94 14.13 -2.03
C LEU A 278 20.13 14.41 -0.54
N PHE A 279 19.32 13.80 0.33
CA PHE A 279 19.46 13.93 1.78
C PHE A 279 20.83 13.46 2.27
N THR A 280 21.30 12.31 1.78
CA THR A 280 22.60 11.73 2.16
C THR A 280 23.76 12.59 1.69
N LEU A 281 23.72 13.06 0.44
CA LEU A 281 24.70 13.97 -0.14
C LEU A 281 24.80 15.25 0.69
N ALA A 282 23.66 15.82 1.07
CA ALA A 282 23.60 17.07 1.80
C ALA A 282 24.08 16.94 3.26
N SER A 283 23.73 15.84 3.93
CA SER A 283 24.09 15.58 5.33
C SER A 283 25.48 14.99 5.53
N SER A 284 26.09 14.38 4.50
CA SER A 284 27.39 13.72 4.63
C SER A 284 28.54 14.68 4.95
N SER A 285 29.62 14.18 5.53
CA SER A 285 30.84 14.97 5.78
C SER A 285 31.63 15.26 4.49
N ASP A 286 31.42 14.48 3.43
CA ASP A 286 32.18 14.61 2.17
C ASP A 286 31.66 15.78 1.32
N ALA A 287 32.53 16.77 1.08
CA ALA A 287 32.20 17.96 0.32
C ALA A 287 32.30 17.77 -1.20
N THR A 288 32.95 16.70 -1.69
CA THR A 288 33.27 16.55 -3.13
C THR A 288 32.04 16.67 -4.03
N ARG A 289 30.98 15.90 -3.73
CA ARG A 289 29.72 15.93 -4.50
C ARG A 289 28.95 17.24 -4.34
N ARG A 290 29.01 17.88 -3.16
CA ARG A 290 28.35 19.18 -2.92
C ARG A 290 29.00 20.32 -3.72
N LEU A 291 30.33 20.30 -3.85
CA LEU A 291 31.05 21.29 -4.65
C LEU A 291 30.61 21.28 -6.13
N HIS A 292 30.22 20.13 -6.67
CA HIS A 292 29.67 20.05 -8.03
C HIS A 292 28.27 20.70 -8.16
N ILE A 293 27.50 20.77 -7.07
CA ILE A 293 26.22 21.49 -7.05
C ILE A 293 26.47 23.01 -7.06
N PHE A 294 27.48 23.46 -6.32
CA PHE A 294 27.87 24.89 -6.25
C PHE A 294 28.72 25.34 -7.44
N ALA A 295 29.14 24.42 -8.31
CA ALA A 295 29.99 24.74 -9.44
C ALA A 295 29.27 25.58 -10.50
N LEU A 296 30.01 26.51 -11.12
CA LEU A 296 29.56 27.28 -12.26
C LEU A 296 29.83 26.52 -13.57
N SER A 297 28.92 26.61 -14.53
CA SER A 297 29.12 26.09 -15.88
C SER A 297 30.24 26.83 -16.60
N ILE A 298 31.10 26.14 -17.34
CA ILE A 298 32.12 26.75 -18.20
C ILE A 298 31.66 26.57 -19.65
N PRO A 299 31.60 27.61 -20.51
CA PRO A 299 32.15 28.96 -20.36
C PRO A 299 31.18 30.06 -19.85
N GLY A 300 29.99 29.73 -19.32
CA GLY A 300 28.94 30.71 -19.02
C GLY A 300 28.90 31.31 -17.60
N GLY A 301 29.64 30.77 -16.63
CA GLY A 301 29.62 31.26 -15.24
C GLY A 301 28.25 31.12 -14.53
N HIS A 302 27.31 30.35 -15.07
CA HIS A 302 25.97 30.18 -14.51
C HIS A 302 25.89 28.95 -13.59
N PRO A 303 25.17 29.04 -12.45
CA PRO A 303 25.00 27.91 -11.53
C PRO A 303 23.88 26.97 -11.97
N TYR A 304 24.04 26.37 -13.15
CA TYR A 304 23.01 25.51 -13.73
C TYR A 304 22.64 24.33 -12.82
N SER A 305 23.63 23.68 -12.20
CA SER A 305 23.42 22.53 -11.31
C SER A 305 22.52 22.87 -10.12
N TRP A 306 22.82 23.97 -9.42
CA TRP A 306 22.02 24.44 -8.29
C TRP A 306 20.62 24.89 -8.72
N ILE A 307 20.51 25.70 -9.77
CA ILE A 307 19.22 26.21 -10.25
C ILE A 307 18.31 25.05 -10.65
N SER A 308 18.83 24.11 -11.45
CA SER A 308 18.08 22.95 -11.91
C SER A 308 17.61 22.08 -10.73
N LEU A 309 18.51 21.75 -9.81
CA LEU A 309 18.21 20.93 -8.64
C LEU A 309 17.18 21.61 -7.72
N SER A 310 17.42 22.86 -7.34
CA SER A 310 16.55 23.62 -6.44
C SER A 310 15.17 23.84 -7.04
N THR A 311 15.09 24.19 -8.33
CA THR A 311 13.82 24.36 -9.04
C THR A 311 13.01 23.07 -9.04
N THR A 312 13.62 21.93 -9.37
CA THR A 312 12.93 20.62 -9.36
C THR A 312 12.45 20.27 -7.95
N CYS A 313 13.27 20.48 -6.92
CA CYS A 313 12.90 20.21 -5.53
C CYS A 313 11.73 21.08 -5.08
N LEU A 314 11.75 22.39 -5.36
CA LEU A 314 10.68 23.32 -5.03
C LEU A 314 9.38 22.96 -5.77
N GLN A 315 9.45 22.63 -7.07
CA GLN A 315 8.28 22.19 -7.83
C GLN A 315 7.63 20.93 -7.23
N LEU A 316 8.41 19.97 -6.74
CA LEU A 316 7.89 18.78 -6.07
C LEU A 316 7.23 19.11 -4.73
N MET A 317 7.84 20.02 -3.96
CA MET A 317 7.28 20.49 -2.68
C MET A 317 5.98 21.28 -2.89
N ASP A 318 5.95 22.19 -3.86
CA ASP A 318 4.76 22.98 -4.20
C ASP A 318 3.63 22.09 -4.71
N ALA A 319 3.93 21.15 -5.61
CA ALA A 319 2.94 20.19 -6.10
C ALA A 319 2.35 19.33 -4.97
N TYR A 320 3.17 18.93 -3.98
CA TYR A 320 2.70 18.21 -2.81
C TYR A 320 1.81 19.09 -1.91
N CYS A 321 2.25 20.32 -1.62
CA CYS A 321 1.49 21.28 -0.81
C CYS A 321 0.14 21.60 -1.46
N ASP A 322 0.11 21.83 -2.77
CA ASP A 322 -1.12 22.06 -3.54
C ASP A 322 -2.10 20.88 -3.44
N GLN A 323 -1.60 19.64 -3.55
CA GLN A 323 -2.44 18.44 -3.42
C GLN A 323 -3.01 18.30 -2.00
N LEU A 324 -2.20 18.62 -0.99
CA LEU A 324 -2.58 18.56 0.42
C LEU A 324 -3.61 19.65 0.76
N VAL A 325 -3.38 20.89 0.34
CA VAL A 325 -4.32 22.02 0.52
C VAL A 325 -5.65 21.71 -0.16
N LYS A 326 -5.64 21.26 -1.43
CA LYS A 326 -6.87 20.86 -2.15
C LYS A 326 -7.65 19.76 -1.40
N SER A 327 -6.94 18.81 -0.80
CA SER A 327 -7.56 17.73 -0.03
C SER A 327 -8.18 18.24 1.28
N ILE A 328 -7.53 19.19 1.97
CA ILE A 328 -8.05 19.83 3.19
C ILE A 328 -9.25 20.73 2.87
N GLU A 329 -9.20 21.52 1.79
CA GLU A 329 -10.31 22.37 1.38
C GLU A 329 -11.57 21.57 1.03
N GLN A 330 -11.39 20.44 0.33
CA GLN A 330 -12.47 19.51 0.01
C GLN A 330 -13.17 19.01 1.29
N ILE A 331 -12.39 18.71 2.33
CA ILE A 331 -12.87 18.36 3.66
C ILE A 331 -13.67 19.52 4.27
N VAL A 332 -13.09 20.72 4.37
CA VAL A 332 -13.77 21.88 4.97
C VAL A 332 -15.11 22.17 4.29
N TYR A 333 -15.19 22.03 2.96
CA TYR A 333 -16.43 22.16 2.20
C TYR A 333 -17.47 21.08 2.55
N ILE A 334 -17.08 19.80 2.63
CA ILE A 334 -17.98 18.70 2.99
C ILE A 334 -18.49 18.87 4.44
N ASN A 335 -17.67 19.37 5.37
CA ASN A 335 -18.13 19.64 6.74
C ASN A 335 -19.17 20.77 6.80
N LYS A 336 -18.99 21.85 6.03
CA LYS A 336 -19.97 22.96 5.97
C LYS A 336 -21.32 22.51 5.39
N THR A 337 -21.31 21.68 4.35
CA THR A 337 -22.53 21.14 3.74
C THR A 337 -23.23 20.13 4.66
N ASN A 338 -22.49 19.26 5.34
CA ASN A 338 -23.06 18.34 6.33
C ASN A 338 -23.59 19.05 7.58
N ALA A 339 -22.96 20.14 8.04
CA ALA A 339 -23.48 20.98 9.13
C ALA A 339 -24.80 21.66 8.73
N SER A 340 -24.91 22.11 7.48
CA SER A 340 -26.15 22.66 6.92
C SER A 340 -27.26 21.59 6.82
N ASN A 341 -26.90 20.35 6.51
CA ASN A 341 -27.85 19.21 6.54
C ASN A 341 -28.22 18.76 7.97
N ARG A 342 -27.39 19.03 8.99
CA ARG A 342 -27.75 18.80 10.40
C ARG A 342 -28.75 19.82 10.93
N LEU A 343 -28.80 21.04 10.37
CA LEU A 343 -29.84 22.02 10.70
C LEU A 343 -31.25 21.57 10.25
N PHE A 344 -31.35 20.67 9.26
CA PHE A 344 -32.59 19.98 8.90
C PHE A 344 -32.86 18.71 9.73
N ARG A 345 -31.96 18.34 10.65
CA ARG A 345 -32.11 17.21 11.57
C ARG A 345 -32.51 17.68 12.98
N SER A 346 -33.24 18.78 13.11
CA SER A 346 -34.08 18.96 14.30
C SER A 346 -35.27 18.01 14.14
N THR A 347 -35.13 16.83 14.73
CA THR A 347 -36.20 15.86 14.91
C THR A 347 -37.17 16.42 15.94
N VAL A 348 -37.94 17.42 15.54
CA VAL A 348 -39.22 17.69 16.18
C VAL A 348 -40.17 16.62 15.62
N PRO A 349 -40.73 15.72 16.45
CA PRO A 349 -41.67 14.73 15.96
C PRO A 349 -42.80 15.45 15.22
N ILE A 350 -43.21 14.91 14.07
CA ILE A 350 -44.20 15.49 13.15
C ILE A 350 -45.51 15.88 13.90
N GLY A 351 -45.85 15.20 14.99
CA GLY A 351 -46.98 15.55 15.86
C GLY A 351 -46.85 16.87 16.62
N VAL A 352 -45.64 17.29 17.01
CA VAL A 352 -45.39 18.54 17.75
C VAL A 352 -45.45 19.76 16.82
N SER A 353 -44.94 19.62 15.58
CA SER A 353 -45.02 20.65 14.53
C SER A 353 -46.45 20.99 14.11
N VAL A 354 -47.34 19.99 14.06
CA VAL A 354 -48.76 20.19 13.74
C VAL A 354 -49.50 20.80 14.94
N ALA A 355 -49.23 20.32 16.16
CA ALA A 355 -49.82 20.86 17.38
C ALA A 355 -49.43 22.33 17.61
N ASP A 356 -48.17 22.71 17.36
CA ASP A 356 -47.72 24.09 17.48
C ASP A 356 -48.34 25.00 16.42
N LYS A 357 -48.50 24.52 15.17
CA LYS A 357 -49.21 25.26 14.12
C LYS A 357 -50.69 25.46 14.44
N VAL A 358 -51.36 24.47 15.03
CA VAL A 358 -52.75 24.57 15.46
C VAL A 358 -52.88 25.54 16.65
N ARG A 359 -51.97 25.46 17.62
CA ARG A 359 -51.93 26.35 18.78
C ARG A 359 -51.68 27.80 18.38
N PHE A 360 -50.81 28.04 17.39
CA PHE A 360 -50.56 29.37 16.83
C PHE A 360 -51.79 29.94 16.08
N ARG A 361 -52.53 29.10 15.35
CA ARG A 361 -53.79 29.50 14.69
C ARG A 361 -54.88 29.86 15.70
N GLN A 362 -55.02 29.08 16.77
CA GLN A 362 -55.98 29.34 17.84
C GLN A 362 -55.61 30.60 18.64
N TYR A 363 -54.32 30.83 18.89
CA TYR A 363 -53.81 32.05 19.51
C TYR A 363 -54.13 33.29 18.66
N ASN A 364 -53.85 33.26 17.35
CA ASN A 364 -54.16 34.39 16.46
C ASN A 364 -55.66 34.67 16.34
N GLN A 365 -56.51 33.64 16.42
CA GLN A 365 -57.97 33.80 16.44
C GLN A 365 -58.48 34.42 17.75
N ASN A 366 -57.97 34.00 18.91
CA ASN A 366 -58.42 34.50 20.21
C ASN A 366 -57.95 35.93 20.52
N TYR A 367 -56.81 36.35 19.98
CA TYR A 367 -56.24 37.68 20.22
C TYR A 367 -56.44 38.65 19.05
N GLY A 368 -57.27 38.29 18.05
CA GLY A 368 -57.66 39.20 16.97
C GLY A 368 -56.51 39.64 16.04
N ILE A 369 -55.40 38.90 16.02
CA ILE A 369 -54.25 39.21 15.17
C ILE A 369 -54.58 38.77 13.75
N ARG A 370 -55.10 39.69 12.94
CA ARG A 370 -55.31 39.48 11.50
C ARG A 370 -53.95 39.46 10.79
N ASN A 371 -53.70 38.39 10.02
CA ASN A 371 -52.58 38.38 9.07
C ASN A 371 -52.79 39.51 8.05
N MET A 372 -51.91 40.52 8.05
CA MET A 372 -51.85 41.55 7.01
C MET A 372 -51.06 41.08 5.78
N SER A 373 -51.24 39.83 5.35
CA SER A 373 -50.81 39.44 4.00
C SER A 373 -51.96 39.78 3.04
N LEU A 374 -51.70 40.64 2.07
CA LEU A 374 -52.65 40.98 1.00
C LEU A 374 -53.20 39.70 0.35
N ASN A 375 -54.48 39.44 0.55
CA ASN A 375 -55.26 38.64 -0.39
C ASN A 375 -55.52 39.52 -1.62
N GLY A 376 -54.60 39.49 -2.57
CA GLY A 376 -54.90 39.83 -3.96
C GLY A 376 -55.93 38.83 -4.46
N SER A 377 -57.11 39.34 -4.81
CA SER A 377 -58.20 38.55 -5.36
C SER A 377 -57.78 37.93 -6.69
N TYR A 378 -58.18 36.68 -6.89
CA TYR A 378 -58.03 35.93 -8.12
C TYR A 378 -58.69 36.67 -9.30
N SER A 379 -57.93 36.91 -10.36
CA SER A 379 -58.43 36.89 -11.74
C SER A 379 -57.78 35.69 -12.43
N THR A 380 -58.62 34.77 -12.87
CA THR A 380 -58.26 33.56 -13.61
C THR A 380 -57.77 33.97 -15.00
N GLU A 381 -56.47 33.88 -15.25
CA GLU A 381 -55.96 33.75 -16.62
C GLU A 381 -54.91 32.65 -16.72
N THR A 382 -55.15 31.83 -17.73
CA THR A 382 -54.55 30.55 -18.08
C THR A 382 -53.12 30.74 -18.57
N ILE A 383 -52.11 30.20 -17.87
CA ILE A 383 -50.78 29.96 -18.45
C ILE A 383 -50.36 28.52 -18.14
N ALA A 384 -50.58 27.65 -19.12
CA ALA A 384 -50.31 26.22 -19.12
C ALA A 384 -48.81 25.87 -19.24
N GLY A 385 -47.93 26.55 -18.49
CA GLY A 385 -46.47 26.40 -18.62
C GLY A 385 -45.69 26.15 -17.32
N GLU A 386 -46.27 26.42 -16.14
CA GLU A 386 -45.48 26.50 -14.89
C GLU A 386 -45.55 25.25 -14.00
N GLN A 387 -46.52 24.36 -14.21
CA GLN A 387 -46.71 23.17 -13.35
C GLN A 387 -45.72 22.03 -13.63
N ILE A 388 -45.10 21.99 -14.83
CA ILE A 388 -44.18 20.90 -15.20
C ILE A 388 -42.81 21.07 -14.51
N ASN A 389 -42.37 22.31 -14.26
CA ASN A 389 -41.11 22.62 -13.58
C ASN A 389 -41.20 22.43 -12.05
N ASP A 390 -42.39 22.61 -11.46
CA ASP A 390 -42.61 22.40 -10.02
C ASP A 390 -42.69 20.91 -9.66
N VAL A 391 -43.29 20.08 -10.52
CA VAL A 391 -43.33 18.62 -10.33
C VAL A 391 -41.96 17.97 -10.58
N THR A 392 -41.24 18.40 -11.61
CA THR A 392 -39.89 17.87 -11.90
C THR A 392 -38.86 18.30 -10.84
N SER A 393 -38.97 19.51 -10.27
CA SER A 393 -38.12 19.94 -9.16
C SER A 393 -38.43 19.18 -7.85
N LYS A 394 -39.71 18.91 -7.55
CA LYS A 394 -40.11 18.06 -6.41
C LYS A 394 -39.64 16.61 -6.56
N ILE A 395 -39.77 16.01 -7.75
CA ILE A 395 -39.28 14.66 -8.02
C ILE A 395 -37.75 14.59 -7.89
N LYS A 396 -37.03 15.59 -8.41
CA LYS A 396 -35.57 15.68 -8.22
C LYS A 396 -35.21 15.80 -6.74
N LEU A 397 -35.93 16.61 -5.98
CA LEU A 397 -35.68 16.81 -4.55
C LEU A 397 -35.95 15.55 -3.73
N HIS A 398 -37.03 14.81 -4.03
CA HIS A 398 -37.31 13.51 -3.43
C HIS A 398 -36.29 12.44 -3.84
N TYR A 399 -35.81 12.44 -5.09
CA TYR A 399 -34.73 11.57 -5.54
C TYR A 399 -33.41 11.87 -4.81
N PHE A 400 -33.05 13.15 -4.66
CA PHE A 400 -31.87 13.55 -3.89
C PHE A 400 -31.99 13.21 -2.40
N ALA A 401 -33.18 13.38 -1.81
CA ALA A 401 -33.46 13.00 -0.42
C ALA A 401 -33.40 11.48 -0.22
N ALA A 402 -33.95 10.69 -1.15
CA ALA A 402 -33.88 9.23 -1.11
C ALA A 402 -32.44 8.73 -1.33
N LYS A 403 -31.71 9.31 -2.29
CA LYS A 403 -30.30 8.99 -2.56
C LYS A 403 -29.41 9.29 -1.35
N THR A 404 -29.59 10.45 -0.71
CA THR A 404 -28.83 10.81 0.50
C THR A 404 -29.21 9.93 1.70
N TYR A 405 -30.48 9.54 1.84
CA TYR A 405 -30.90 8.58 2.86
C TYR A 405 -30.26 7.20 2.67
N ILE A 406 -30.30 6.66 1.44
CA ILE A 406 -29.71 5.36 1.09
C ILE A 406 -28.19 5.37 1.30
N LEU A 407 -27.49 6.42 0.88
CA LEU A 407 -26.05 6.54 1.05
C LEU A 407 -25.61 6.74 2.51
N ASN A 408 -26.53 7.15 3.39
CA ASN A 408 -26.27 7.32 4.83
C ASN A 408 -26.59 6.06 5.66
N LEU A 409 -27.08 4.97 5.05
CA LEU A 409 -27.19 3.69 5.76
C LEU A 409 -25.78 3.21 6.14
N PRO A 410 -25.56 2.71 7.38
CA PRO A 410 -24.22 2.42 7.89
C PRO A 410 -23.44 1.42 7.03
N GLY A 411 -24.10 0.41 6.45
CA GLY A 411 -23.45 -0.55 5.54
C GLY A 411 -23.14 0.05 4.16
N ILE A 412 -24.03 0.87 3.60
CA ILE A 412 -23.84 1.49 2.29
C ILE A 412 -22.79 2.60 2.39
N TYR A 413 -22.82 3.40 3.45
CA TYR A 413 -21.80 4.40 3.74
C TYR A 413 -20.42 3.77 3.99
N TYR A 414 -20.35 2.60 4.61
CA TYR A 414 -19.08 1.90 4.79
C TYR A 414 -18.41 1.52 3.45
N PHE A 415 -19.20 1.02 2.48
CA PHE A 415 -18.67 0.61 1.18
C PHE A 415 -18.52 1.77 0.18
N PHE A 416 -19.48 2.69 0.14
CA PHE A 416 -19.59 3.75 -0.87
C PHE A 416 -19.35 5.16 -0.33
N GLY A 417 -19.26 5.34 0.98
CA GLY A 417 -18.87 6.60 1.59
C GLY A 417 -17.35 6.77 1.55
N GLU A 418 -16.92 7.97 1.15
CA GLU A 418 -15.53 8.38 1.33
C GLU A 418 -15.31 8.76 2.79
N THR A 419 -14.34 8.11 3.43
CA THR A 419 -13.95 8.49 4.79
C THR A 419 -13.27 9.84 4.76
N PHE A 420 -13.71 10.71 5.65
CA PHE A 420 -13.35 12.13 5.62
C PHE A 420 -11.84 12.41 5.71
N SER A 421 -11.01 11.47 6.21
CA SER A 421 -9.55 11.64 6.32
C SER A 421 -8.74 10.81 5.31
N SER A 422 -9.34 9.87 4.57
CA SER A 422 -8.54 8.87 3.81
C SER A 422 -7.63 9.47 2.76
N LYS A 423 -8.05 10.57 2.13
CA LYS A 423 -7.24 11.27 1.13
C LYS A 423 -6.02 11.95 1.77
N ILE A 424 -6.22 12.60 2.91
CA ILE A 424 -5.13 13.19 3.69
C ILE A 424 -4.19 12.08 4.17
N ASP A 425 -4.73 11.02 4.77
CA ASP A 425 -3.93 9.90 5.27
C ASP A 425 -3.10 9.26 4.15
N PHE A 426 -3.64 9.19 2.92
CA PHE A 426 -2.91 8.73 1.74
C PHE A 426 -1.75 9.66 1.38
N HIS A 427 -1.99 10.98 1.32
CA HIS A 427 -0.93 11.96 1.04
C HIS A 427 0.11 12.04 2.16
N LEU A 428 -0.28 11.82 3.42
CA LEU A 428 0.63 11.79 4.57
C LEU A 428 1.53 10.55 4.58
N ARG A 429 1.07 9.42 4.00
CA ARG A 429 1.93 8.24 3.82
C ARG A 429 3.05 8.45 2.80
N ASP A 430 2.91 9.41 1.89
CA ASP A 430 3.94 9.72 0.88
C ASP A 430 4.82 10.93 1.25
N THR A 431 4.69 11.44 2.50
CA THR A 431 5.47 12.59 2.99
C THR A 431 6.96 12.33 3.08
N GLU A 432 7.40 11.07 3.18
CA GLU A 432 8.80 10.69 3.37
C GLU A 432 9.72 11.29 2.29
N THR A 433 9.33 11.17 1.01
CA THR A 433 10.05 11.72 -0.14
C THR A 433 10.25 13.24 0.00
N ILE A 434 9.18 13.94 0.37
CA ILE A 434 9.17 15.41 0.50
C ILE A 434 9.97 15.86 1.72
N SER A 435 9.91 15.11 2.83
CA SER A 435 10.72 15.36 4.02
C SER A 435 12.20 15.31 3.71
N TRP A 436 12.66 14.32 2.93
CA TRP A 436 14.06 14.22 2.52
C TRP A 436 14.50 15.34 1.58
N ILE A 437 13.63 15.74 0.65
CA ILE A 437 13.91 16.88 -0.24
C ILE A 437 14.05 18.16 0.58
N CYS A 438 13.12 18.42 1.49
CA CYS A 438 13.15 19.59 2.36
C CYS A 438 14.44 19.62 3.20
N GLN A 439 14.72 18.55 3.93
CA GLN A 439 15.93 18.43 4.76
C GLN A 439 17.21 18.51 3.92
N GLY A 440 17.22 17.89 2.72
CA GLY A 440 18.34 17.95 1.79
C GLY A 440 18.66 19.36 1.33
N LEU A 441 17.65 20.14 0.92
CA LEU A 441 17.81 21.56 0.58
C LEU A 441 18.28 22.38 1.78
N SER A 442 17.73 22.11 2.97
CA SER A 442 18.11 22.78 4.22
C SER A 442 19.60 22.60 4.51
N PHE A 443 20.07 21.36 4.44
CA PHE A 443 21.47 21.04 4.68
C PHE A 443 22.38 21.58 3.60
N LEU A 444 21.97 21.58 2.33
CA LEU A 444 22.74 22.24 1.26
C LEU A 444 22.87 23.75 1.51
N ALA A 445 21.79 24.41 1.94
CA ALA A 445 21.82 25.82 2.31
C ALA A 445 22.77 26.07 3.48
N ALA A 446 22.70 25.28 4.54
CA ALA A 446 23.61 25.39 5.68
C ALA A 446 25.09 25.16 5.29
N LYS A 447 25.37 24.14 4.48
CA LYS A 447 26.73 23.82 4.00
C LYS A 447 27.29 24.86 3.03
N SER A 448 26.42 25.53 2.27
CA SER A 448 26.84 26.59 1.34
C SER A 448 27.58 27.73 2.04
N LEU A 449 27.24 28.04 3.29
CA LEU A 449 27.90 29.09 4.08
C LEU A 449 29.42 28.88 4.24
N THR A 450 29.87 27.62 4.20
CA THR A 450 31.28 27.26 4.33
C THR A 450 31.92 26.74 3.05
N GLU A 451 31.13 26.13 2.16
CA GLU A 451 31.64 25.38 1.00
C GLU A 451 31.41 26.09 -0.35
N ASP A 452 30.46 27.02 -0.45
CA ASP A 452 30.11 27.71 -1.69
C ASP A 452 31.02 28.91 -1.96
N LYS A 453 32.07 28.68 -2.75
CA LYS A 453 33.06 29.71 -3.14
C LYS A 453 32.48 30.80 -4.04
N TYR A 454 31.39 30.52 -4.73
CA TYR A 454 30.84 31.39 -5.77
C TYR A 454 29.58 32.15 -5.27
N GLY A 455 29.08 31.85 -4.07
CA GLY A 455 27.89 32.48 -3.50
C GLY A 455 26.60 32.15 -4.25
N VAL A 456 26.58 31.02 -4.97
CA VAL A 456 25.45 30.55 -5.78
C VAL A 456 24.17 30.42 -4.97
N VAL A 457 24.26 29.74 -3.83
CA VAL A 457 23.10 29.48 -2.97
C VAL A 457 22.67 30.76 -2.28
N HIS A 458 23.61 31.55 -1.79
CA HIS A 458 23.35 32.82 -1.14
C HIS A 458 22.58 33.79 -2.04
N ASN A 459 22.97 33.90 -3.31
CA ASN A 459 22.28 34.72 -4.30
C ASN A 459 20.84 34.27 -4.58
N SER A 460 20.54 32.98 -4.41
CA SER A 460 19.18 32.43 -4.57
C SER A 460 18.32 32.59 -3.32
N LEU A 461 18.94 32.69 -2.14
CA LEU A 461 18.26 32.90 -0.86
C LEU A 461 17.88 34.37 -0.61
N ILE A 462 18.60 35.31 -1.23
CA ILE A 462 18.26 36.74 -1.16
C ILE A 462 16.99 36.99 -1.99
N PRO A 463 15.88 37.46 -1.39
CA PRO A 463 14.61 37.59 -2.09
C PRO A 463 14.69 38.77 -3.06
N THR A 464 14.94 38.50 -4.34
CA THR A 464 14.87 39.51 -5.40
C THR A 464 13.46 39.72 -5.94
N ASN A 465 12.46 38.97 -5.48
CA ASN A 465 11.04 39.26 -5.73
C ASN A 465 10.15 38.73 -4.59
N CYS A 466 9.72 39.62 -3.70
CA CYS A 466 8.75 39.34 -2.64
C CYS A 466 7.32 39.23 -3.18
N ASN A 467 7.07 38.42 -4.21
CA ASN A 467 5.71 38.09 -4.62
C ASN A 467 5.64 36.62 -5.05
N ASN A 468 5.06 35.85 -4.14
CA ASN A 468 4.59 34.46 -4.25
C ASN A 468 5.62 33.37 -3.89
N SER A 469 5.25 32.64 -2.82
CA SER A 469 5.70 31.30 -2.42
C SER A 469 7.17 31.10 -2.05
N VAL A 470 7.68 31.88 -1.09
CA VAL A 470 8.71 31.36 -0.18
C VAL A 470 8.09 31.35 1.22
N ILE A 471 7.50 30.21 1.57
CA ILE A 471 7.19 29.93 2.97
C ILE A 471 8.52 29.99 3.71
N SER A 472 8.63 31.04 4.52
CA SER A 472 9.53 31.22 5.66
C SER A 472 10.50 30.06 5.88
N LEU A 473 11.74 30.30 5.47
CA LEU A 473 12.90 29.50 5.84
C LEU A 473 13.23 29.58 7.35
N ASP A 474 12.42 30.30 8.15
CA ASP A 474 12.64 30.41 9.61
C ASP A 474 12.34 29.09 10.34
N ILE A 475 11.64 28.15 9.69
CA ILE A 475 11.41 26.78 10.21
C ILE A 475 12.57 25.84 9.84
N LEU A 476 13.48 26.25 8.94
CA LEU A 476 14.50 25.38 8.37
C LEU A 476 15.84 25.36 9.15
N ILE A 477 15.97 26.17 10.21
CA ILE A 477 17.18 26.33 11.03
C ILE A 477 16.95 25.90 12.51
N LEU A 478 15.80 25.32 12.84
CA LEU A 478 15.54 24.63 14.11
C LEU A 478 15.38 23.13 13.88
#